data_AF-A0A4Q1CK22-F1
#
_entry.id   AF-A0A4Q1CK22-F1
#
_cell.length_a   1.000
_cell.length_b   1.000
_cell.length_c   1.000
_cell.angle_alpha   90.00
_cell.angle_beta   90.00
_cell.angle_gamma   90.00
#
_symmetry.space_group_name_H-M   'P 1'
#
loop_
_entity.id
_entity.type
_entity.pdbx_description
1 polymer ?
#
loop_
_entity_poly.entity_id
_entity_poly.type
_entity_poly.pdbx_seq_one_letter_code
_entity_poly.pdbx_strand_id
1 'polypeptide(L)'
;MKNLLVILLTVFISCSQRQTNSDDVFLVPVRTKPEIKSQSDEPPPPPPIQTYYLPSNFIIDTAGEVYFYQQQQYGWFCGTGIDWDTPPEFIDLKPKDLIHIPIASIEDFIKLNIATLDSNDRRVAIASIKDTVTSVGLSKIFKVFKDSTNKINWTFRKATQEESIVLKFKQLNWKYYSDDIKWDSTKTRFPPTIDDMIKFTLPKVKDE
;
A
#
# COMPACT_ATOMS: atom_id res chain seq x y z
N MET A 1 47.10 11.06 45.46
CA MET A 1 46.71 10.22 44.30
C MET A 1 45.24 9.90 44.49
N LYS A 2 44.32 10.80 44.14
CA LYS A 2 43.65 10.93 42.83
C LYS A 2 43.21 9.57 42.27
N ASN A 3 41.89 9.43 42.12
CA ASN A 3 41.16 8.46 41.32
C ASN A 3 40.68 7.20 42.06
N LEU A 4 39.47 7.27 42.63
CA LEU A 4 38.56 6.12 42.62
C LEU A 4 37.09 6.58 42.71
N LEU A 5 36.69 7.49 41.80
CA LEU A 5 35.28 7.74 41.51
C LEU A 5 34.87 6.80 40.36
N VAL A 6 34.86 5.49 40.64
CA VAL A 6 34.42 4.48 39.68
C VAL A 6 32.90 4.43 39.73
N ILE A 7 32.30 5.25 38.87
CA ILE A 7 31.17 4.89 38.00
C ILE A 7 30.28 3.78 38.57
N LEU A 8 29.45 4.15 39.55
CA LEU A 8 28.26 3.40 39.93
C LEU A 8 26.98 4.18 39.55
N LEU A 9 27.05 4.92 38.43
CA LEU A 9 25.84 5.17 37.64
C LEU A 9 25.61 3.88 36.84
N THR A 10 25.02 2.90 37.52
CA THR A 10 24.24 1.86 36.87
C THR A 10 23.20 2.58 36.04
N VAL A 11 23.54 2.69 34.77
CA VAL A 11 22.68 3.01 33.66
C VAL A 11 21.51 2.04 33.74
N PHE A 12 20.49 2.39 34.53
CA PHE A 12 19.14 1.90 34.34
C PHE A 12 18.67 2.51 33.02
N ILE A 13 19.23 2.02 31.91
CA ILE A 13 18.45 1.85 30.68
C ILE A 13 17.39 0.83 31.07
N SER A 14 16.37 1.32 31.76
CA SER A 14 15.09 0.69 31.78
C SER A 14 14.68 0.71 30.31
N CYS A 15 14.84 -0.43 29.65
CA CYS A 15 13.98 -0.76 28.54
C CYS A 15 12.56 -0.69 29.10
N SER A 16 11.97 0.51 29.03
CA SER A 16 10.53 0.67 29.01
C SER A 16 10.08 -0.15 27.81
N GLN A 17 9.74 -1.40 28.07
CA GLN A 17 8.99 -2.22 27.15
C GLN A 17 7.68 -1.44 27.00
N ARG A 18 7.57 -0.66 25.91
CA ARG A 18 6.33 0.04 25.57
C ARG A 18 5.23 -1.00 25.68
N GLN A 19 4.31 -0.79 26.61
CA GLN A 19 3.22 -1.70 26.90
C GLN A 19 2.38 -1.79 25.61
N THR A 20 2.66 -2.80 24.80
CA THR A 20 1.92 -3.08 23.58
C THR A 20 0.61 -3.73 24.00
N ASN A 21 -0.49 -2.99 23.83
CA ASN A 21 -1.82 -3.58 23.97
C ASN A 21 -1.98 -4.65 22.89
N SER A 22 -2.54 -5.81 23.26
CA SER A 22 -2.84 -6.89 22.31
C SER A 22 -3.67 -6.42 21.11
N ASP A 23 -4.46 -5.37 21.32
CA ASP A 23 -5.37 -4.79 20.34
C ASP A 23 -4.64 -4.02 19.21
N ASP A 24 -3.35 -3.74 19.39
CA ASP A 24 -2.52 -3.07 18.38
C ASP A 24 -1.74 -4.04 17.49
N VAL A 25 -1.96 -5.36 17.62
CA VAL A 25 -1.30 -6.40 16.81
C VAL A 25 -2.23 -6.84 15.68
N PHE A 26 -1.74 -6.73 14.44
CA PHE A 26 -2.50 -7.01 13.23
C PHE A 26 -1.83 -8.08 12.39
N LEU A 27 -2.63 -9.00 11.86
CA LEU A 27 -2.24 -9.97 10.86
C LEU A 27 -2.68 -9.48 9.48
N VAL A 28 -1.76 -9.41 8.54
CA VAL A 28 -2.08 -9.11 7.15
C VAL A 28 -2.80 -10.31 6.55
N PRO A 29 -4.01 -10.14 5.97
CA PRO A 29 -4.73 -11.26 5.39
C PRO A 29 -3.97 -11.82 4.19
N VAL A 30 -3.85 -13.14 4.15
CA VAL A 30 -3.38 -13.85 2.96
C VAL A 30 -4.46 -13.72 1.89
N ARG A 31 -4.03 -13.42 0.66
CA ARG A 31 -4.96 -13.32 -0.47
C ARG A 31 -5.37 -14.72 -0.92
N THR A 32 -6.67 -14.98 -0.94
CA THR A 32 -7.25 -16.22 -1.45
C THR A 32 -7.98 -15.95 -2.76
N LYS A 33 -7.63 -16.71 -3.80
CA LYS A 33 -8.34 -16.68 -5.08
C LYS A 33 -9.80 -17.10 -4.84
N PRO A 34 -10.80 -16.33 -5.30
CA PRO A 34 -12.19 -16.72 -5.13
C PRO A 34 -12.46 -18.05 -5.83
N GLU A 35 -13.18 -18.95 -5.15
CA GLU A 35 -13.65 -20.19 -5.77
C GLU A 35 -14.82 -19.89 -6.72
N ILE A 36 -14.67 -20.24 -7.99
CA ILE A 36 -15.74 -20.12 -8.98
C ILE A 36 -16.68 -21.32 -8.79
N LYS A 37 -17.83 -21.10 -8.14
CA LYS A 37 -18.88 -22.14 -8.03
C LYS A 37 -19.61 -22.27 -9.37
N SER A 38 -19.28 -23.30 -10.14
CA SER A 38 -19.77 -23.52 -11.51
C SER A 38 -21.21 -24.03 -11.63
N GLN A 39 -22.11 -23.75 -10.69
CA GLN A 39 -23.46 -24.34 -10.65
C GLN A 39 -24.57 -23.44 -11.23
N SER A 40 -24.22 -22.42 -12.01
CA SER A 40 -25.19 -21.50 -12.62
C SER A 40 -25.19 -21.64 -14.14
N ASP A 41 -26.37 -21.66 -14.77
CA ASP A 41 -26.53 -21.51 -16.22
C ASP A 41 -26.20 -20.06 -16.69
N GLU A 42 -26.00 -19.14 -15.75
CA GLU A 42 -25.49 -17.80 -16.04
C GLU A 42 -23.97 -17.79 -16.09
N PRO A 43 -23.36 -17.03 -17.02
CA PRO A 43 -21.91 -16.85 -17.06
C PRO A 43 -21.43 -16.35 -15.69
N PRO A 44 -20.36 -16.94 -15.12
CA PRO A 44 -19.88 -16.57 -13.80
C PRO A 44 -19.55 -15.07 -13.79
N PRO A 45 -19.82 -14.35 -12.68
CA PRO A 45 -19.43 -12.96 -12.57
C PRO A 45 -17.92 -12.84 -12.81
N PRO A 46 -17.46 -11.77 -13.47
CA PRO A 46 -16.03 -11.58 -13.72
C PRO A 46 -15.27 -11.66 -12.39
N PRO A 47 -14.11 -12.33 -12.37
CA PRO A 47 -13.34 -12.47 -11.15
C PRO A 47 -13.02 -11.09 -10.58
N PRO A 48 -13.08 -10.90 -9.25
CA PRO A 48 -12.76 -9.63 -8.63
C PRO A 48 -11.35 -9.18 -9.03
N ILE A 49 -11.28 -7.95 -9.55
CA ILE A 49 -10.03 -7.34 -9.99
C ILE A 49 -9.13 -7.13 -8.77
N GLN A 50 -7.88 -7.58 -8.87
CA GLN A 50 -6.91 -7.38 -7.81
C GLN A 50 -6.42 -5.93 -7.81
N THR A 51 -7.03 -5.08 -7.00
CA THR A 51 -6.62 -3.68 -6.83
C THR A 51 -5.56 -3.58 -5.74
N TYR A 52 -4.32 -3.39 -6.17
CA TYR A 52 -3.21 -3.10 -5.25
C TYR A 52 -3.27 -1.65 -4.77
N TYR A 53 -3.53 -0.73 -5.70
CA TYR A 53 -3.54 0.70 -5.44
C TYR A 53 -4.97 1.22 -5.53
N LEU A 54 -5.30 2.13 -4.62
CA LEU A 54 -6.57 2.85 -4.59
C LEU A 54 -6.26 4.36 -4.57
N PRO A 55 -7.25 5.27 -4.68
CA PRO A 55 -7.00 6.70 -4.68
C PRO A 55 -6.17 7.19 -3.48
N SER A 56 -6.41 6.60 -2.31
CA SER A 56 -5.66 6.85 -1.08
C SER A 56 -4.94 5.59 -0.62
N ASN A 57 -3.67 5.69 -0.25
CA ASN A 57 -2.86 4.52 0.15
C ASN A 57 -2.08 4.82 1.43
N PHE A 58 -2.14 3.90 2.38
CA PHE A 58 -1.30 3.89 3.57
C PHE A 58 -0.26 2.78 3.49
N ILE A 59 0.94 3.03 3.98
CA ILE A 59 1.99 2.01 4.19
C ILE A 59 2.35 2.00 5.67
N ILE A 60 2.27 0.82 6.29
CA ILE A 60 2.69 0.56 7.66
C ILE A 60 4.04 -0.12 7.63
N ASP A 61 5.04 0.55 8.19
CA ASP A 61 6.41 0.06 8.17
C ASP A 61 6.67 -1.03 9.21
N THR A 62 7.93 -1.48 9.29
CA THR A 62 8.33 -2.55 10.24
C THR A 62 8.29 -2.15 11.71
N ALA A 63 8.28 -0.85 12.01
CA ALA A 63 8.20 -0.25 13.34
C ALA A 63 6.76 0.16 13.72
N GLY A 64 5.82 0.03 12.80
CA GLY A 64 4.41 0.43 12.99
C GLY A 64 4.15 1.90 12.68
N GLU A 65 5.10 2.61 12.07
CA GLU A 65 4.94 3.98 11.60
C GLU A 65 4.07 4.03 10.33
N VAL A 66 3.35 5.15 10.17
CA VAL A 66 2.35 5.31 9.12
C VAL A 66 2.83 6.29 8.06
N TYR A 67 2.83 5.84 6.82
CA TYR A 67 3.11 6.65 5.65
C TYR A 67 1.89 6.67 4.73
N PHE A 68 1.76 7.73 3.94
CA PHE A 68 0.63 7.93 3.04
C PHE A 68 1.09 8.48 1.69
N TYR A 69 0.39 8.06 0.64
CA TYR A 69 0.48 8.66 -0.69
C TYR A 69 -0.87 8.57 -1.41
N GLN A 70 -1.08 9.49 -2.35
CA GLN A 70 -2.23 9.47 -3.24
C GLN A 70 -1.81 8.94 -4.60
N GLN A 71 -2.69 8.17 -5.23
CA GLN A 71 -2.53 7.74 -6.61
C GLN A 71 -3.68 8.32 -7.42
N GLN A 72 -3.36 9.00 -8.52
CA GLN A 72 -4.39 9.39 -9.48
C GLN A 72 -4.92 8.12 -10.15
N GLN A 73 -6.20 7.84 -9.95
CA GLN A 73 -6.84 6.71 -10.61
C GLN A 73 -7.31 7.15 -11.99
N TYR A 74 -6.59 6.72 -13.04
CA TYR A 74 -7.04 6.91 -14.41
C TYR A 74 -7.93 5.74 -14.84
N GLY A 75 -9.21 6.04 -15.11
CA GLY A 75 -10.12 5.13 -15.80
C GLY A 75 -10.89 4.13 -14.93
N TRP A 76 -11.94 3.58 -15.53
CA TRP A 76 -12.73 2.47 -15.00
C TRP A 76 -12.05 1.15 -15.35
N PHE A 77 -11.65 0.37 -14.34
CA PHE A 77 -11.10 -0.97 -14.58
C PHE A 77 -12.24 -1.92 -14.95
N CYS A 78 -12.37 -2.24 -16.23
CA CYS A 78 -13.16 -3.38 -16.67
C CYS A 78 -12.32 -4.64 -16.46
N GLY A 79 -12.78 -5.59 -15.64
CA GLY A 79 -12.03 -6.79 -15.23
C GLY A 79 -11.75 -7.82 -16.32
N THR A 80 -11.92 -7.45 -17.58
CA THR A 80 -11.67 -8.31 -18.73
C THR A 80 -10.16 -8.42 -18.94
N GLY A 81 -9.60 -9.62 -18.70
CA GLY A 81 -8.19 -9.94 -18.99
C GLY A 81 -7.18 -9.71 -17.87
N ILE A 82 -7.62 -9.39 -16.64
CA ILE A 82 -6.74 -9.31 -15.46
C ILE A 82 -6.82 -10.64 -14.71
N ASP A 83 -5.71 -11.39 -14.65
CA ASP A 83 -5.60 -12.60 -13.83
C ASP A 83 -5.33 -12.24 -12.37
N TRP A 84 -5.86 -13.05 -11.44
CA TRP A 84 -5.63 -12.95 -10.00
C TRP A 84 -4.14 -13.04 -9.62
N ASP A 85 -3.37 -13.71 -10.47
CA ASP A 85 -1.95 -13.96 -10.29
C ASP A 85 -1.07 -12.87 -10.94
N THR A 86 -1.69 -11.80 -11.47
CA THR A 86 -0.99 -10.66 -12.05
C THR A 86 -0.25 -9.87 -10.96
N PRO A 87 1.08 -9.67 -11.08
CA PRO A 87 1.83 -8.85 -10.14
C PRO A 87 1.35 -7.39 -10.11
N PRO A 88 1.55 -6.66 -9.01
CA PRO A 88 1.25 -5.23 -8.95
C PRO A 88 1.97 -4.46 -10.05
N GLU A 89 1.28 -3.49 -10.62
CA GLU A 89 1.86 -2.58 -11.61
C GLU A 89 2.93 -1.69 -10.98
N PHE A 90 3.97 -1.38 -11.74
CA PHE A 90 4.95 -0.36 -11.40
C PHE A 90 4.30 1.01 -11.60
N ILE A 91 4.12 1.77 -10.51
CA ILE A 91 3.44 3.08 -10.53
C ILE A 91 4.41 4.27 -10.51
N ASP A 92 5.71 3.99 -10.55
CA ASP A 92 6.80 4.95 -10.45
C ASP A 92 6.75 5.84 -9.20
N LEU A 93 6.36 5.25 -8.08
CA LEU A 93 6.27 5.88 -6.76
C LEU A 93 7.65 6.42 -6.35
N LYS A 94 7.71 7.68 -5.91
CA LYS A 94 8.96 8.32 -5.46
C LYS A 94 8.94 8.55 -3.95
N PRO A 95 10.13 8.62 -3.30
CA PRO A 95 10.20 8.94 -1.86
C PRO A 95 9.54 10.28 -1.49
N LYS A 96 9.54 11.25 -2.40
CA LYS A 96 8.89 12.57 -2.18
C LYS A 96 7.37 12.47 -2.10
N ASP A 97 6.77 11.44 -2.69
CA ASP A 97 5.30 11.25 -2.71
C ASP A 97 4.81 10.62 -1.39
N LEU A 98 5.72 10.00 -0.62
CA LEU A 98 5.44 9.44 0.69
C LEU A 98 5.45 10.53 1.78
N ILE A 99 4.33 10.68 2.48
CA ILE A 99 4.18 11.57 3.63
C ILE A 99 4.16 10.73 4.90
N HIS A 100 5.04 11.01 5.86
CA HIS A 100 4.96 10.41 7.20
C HIS A 100 3.85 11.11 7.99
N ILE A 101 2.93 10.33 8.57
CA ILE A 101 1.82 10.86 9.35
C ILE A 101 2.09 10.58 10.83
N PRO A 102 2.27 11.63 11.66
CA PRO A 102 2.39 11.48 13.09
C PRO A 102 1.17 10.76 13.68
N ILE A 103 1.41 9.81 14.60
CA ILE A 103 0.35 8.98 15.21
C ILE A 103 -0.75 9.85 15.84
N ALA A 104 -0.39 10.98 16.43
CA ALA A 104 -1.32 11.91 17.07
C ALA A 104 -2.32 12.54 16.07
N SER A 105 -1.94 12.69 14.80
CA SER A 105 -2.75 13.38 13.78
C SER A 105 -3.47 12.44 12.82
N ILE A 106 -3.33 11.12 12.94
CA ILE A 106 -3.89 10.14 11.98
C ILE A 106 -5.41 10.31 11.80
N GLU A 107 -6.17 10.41 12.90
CA GLU A 107 -7.63 10.48 12.84
C GLU A 107 -8.10 11.75 12.12
N ASP A 108 -7.48 12.89 12.43
CA ASP A 108 -7.81 14.18 11.80
C ASP A 108 -7.34 14.23 10.34
N PHE A 109 -6.17 13.66 10.05
CA PHE A 109 -5.66 13.54 8.69
C PHE A 109 -6.66 12.79 7.79
N ILE A 110 -7.17 11.64 8.24
CA ILE A 110 -8.16 10.86 7.49
C ILE A 110 -9.45 11.66 7.29
N LYS A 111 -9.95 12.30 8.35
CA LYS A 111 -11.20 13.08 8.26
C LYS A 111 -11.09 14.21 7.26
N LEU A 112 -9.97 14.94 7.26
CA LEU A 112 -9.77 16.11 6.40
C LEU A 112 -9.44 15.75 4.95
N ASN A 113 -8.73 14.64 4.71
CA ASN A 113 -8.18 14.32 3.39
C ASN A 113 -8.88 13.17 2.67
N ILE A 114 -9.67 12.36 3.38
CA ILE A 114 -10.34 11.17 2.83
C ILE A 114 -11.85 11.25 3.05
N ALA A 115 -12.31 11.50 4.28
CA ALA A 115 -13.74 11.46 4.58
C ALA A 115 -14.54 12.62 3.94
N THR A 116 -13.85 13.68 3.52
CA THR A 116 -14.41 14.83 2.78
C THR A 116 -14.54 14.59 1.28
N LEU A 117 -13.90 13.55 0.73
CA LEU A 117 -13.95 13.23 -0.70
C LEU A 117 -15.34 12.73 -1.12
N ASP A 118 -15.59 12.69 -2.41
CA ASP A 118 -16.79 12.04 -2.97
C ASP A 118 -16.80 10.55 -2.64
N SER A 119 -17.99 9.97 -2.48
CA SER A 119 -18.15 8.59 -2.01
C SER A 119 -17.40 7.54 -2.85
N ASN A 120 -17.26 7.78 -4.15
CA ASN A 120 -16.50 6.91 -5.07
C ASN A 120 -14.98 7.00 -4.85
N ASP A 121 -14.48 8.07 -4.25
CA ASP A 121 -13.05 8.32 -4.03
C ASP A 121 -12.60 8.00 -2.60
N ARG A 122 -13.56 7.69 -1.70
CA ARG A 122 -13.30 7.17 -0.34
C ARG A 122 -12.87 5.70 -0.36
N ARG A 123 -11.92 5.37 -1.22
CA ARG A 123 -11.34 4.04 -1.38
C ARG A 123 -9.88 4.07 -0.95
N VAL A 124 -9.54 3.20 0.00
CA VAL A 124 -8.23 3.21 0.66
C VAL A 124 -7.56 1.85 0.61
N ALA A 125 -6.32 1.78 0.15
CA ALA A 125 -5.49 0.59 0.33
C ALA A 125 -4.57 0.80 1.53
N ILE A 126 -4.53 -0.19 2.43
CA ILE A 126 -3.57 -0.24 3.53
C ILE A 126 -2.58 -1.36 3.20
N ALA A 127 -1.31 -1.00 3.12
CA ALA A 127 -0.20 -1.90 2.89
C ALA A 127 0.60 -2.08 4.19
N SER A 128 1.01 -3.30 4.52
CA SER A 128 2.03 -3.53 5.57
C SER A 128 3.26 -4.22 5.00
N ILE A 129 4.44 -3.78 5.44
CA ILE A 129 5.72 -4.38 5.09
C ILE A 129 5.86 -5.80 5.67
N LYS A 130 5.27 -6.07 6.84
CA LYS A 130 5.33 -7.36 7.53
C LYS A 130 3.98 -8.06 7.51
N ASP A 131 4.00 -9.39 7.57
CA ASP A 131 2.78 -10.21 7.66
C ASP A 131 2.10 -10.11 9.04
N THR A 132 2.86 -9.69 10.06
CA THR A 132 2.37 -9.34 11.39
C THR A 132 2.98 -8.00 11.80
N VAL A 133 2.15 -7.05 12.20
CA VAL A 133 2.59 -5.70 12.56
C VAL A 133 1.92 -5.25 13.85
N THR A 134 2.70 -4.63 14.74
CA THR A 134 2.17 -3.92 15.90
C THR A 134 2.17 -2.43 15.58
N SER A 135 1.01 -1.77 15.56
CA SER A 135 0.92 -0.36 15.20
C SER A 135 -0.30 0.32 15.83
N VAL A 136 -0.03 1.26 16.75
CA VAL A 136 -1.05 2.17 17.30
C VAL A 136 -1.66 3.04 16.18
N GLY A 137 -0.86 3.40 15.19
CA GLY A 137 -1.35 4.17 14.04
C GLY A 137 -2.38 3.40 13.23
N LEU A 138 -2.15 2.11 12.99
CA LEU A 138 -3.10 1.24 12.31
C LEU A 138 -4.41 1.06 13.10
N SER A 139 -4.34 0.96 14.43
CA SER A 139 -5.53 0.96 15.29
C SER A 139 -6.37 2.23 15.11
N LYS A 140 -5.72 3.40 15.05
CA LYS A 140 -6.39 4.68 14.79
C LYS A 140 -7.01 4.76 13.39
N ILE A 141 -6.32 4.24 12.37
CA ILE A 141 -6.87 4.12 11.01
C ILE A 141 -8.15 3.29 11.04
N PHE A 142 -8.08 2.08 11.61
CA PHE A 142 -9.23 1.18 11.65
C PHE A 142 -10.40 1.70 12.48
N LYS A 143 -10.13 2.45 13.55
CA LYS A 143 -11.18 3.13 14.32
C LYS A 143 -12.01 4.05 13.42
N VAL A 144 -11.37 4.84 12.56
CA VAL A 144 -12.09 5.74 11.63
C VAL A 144 -12.76 4.96 10.50
N PHE A 145 -12.09 3.92 9.97
CA PHE A 145 -12.59 3.18 8.81
C PHE A 145 -13.76 2.23 9.15
N LYS A 146 -13.84 1.74 10.39
CA LYS A 146 -14.95 0.90 10.86
C LYS A 146 -16.20 1.70 11.22
N ASP A 147 -16.10 3.02 11.35
CA ASP A 147 -17.25 3.89 11.50
C ASP A 147 -17.97 4.02 10.15
N SER A 148 -19.14 3.39 10.06
CA SER A 148 -19.96 3.31 8.85
C SER A 148 -20.46 4.68 8.36
N THR A 149 -20.47 5.71 9.21
CA THR A 149 -20.86 7.07 8.82
C THR A 149 -19.85 7.70 7.86
N ASN A 150 -18.58 7.30 7.93
CA ASN A 150 -17.52 7.81 7.06
C ASN A 150 -17.60 7.22 5.63
N LYS A 151 -18.26 6.06 5.46
CA LYS A 151 -18.43 5.36 4.18
C LYS A 151 -17.10 5.14 3.42
N ILE A 152 -16.05 4.77 4.15
CA ILE A 152 -14.73 4.49 3.60
C ILE A 152 -14.66 3.00 3.23
N ASN A 153 -14.43 2.71 1.96
CA ASN A 153 -14.14 1.38 1.47
C ASN A 153 -12.63 1.14 1.55
N TRP A 154 -12.20 0.01 2.10
CA TRP A 154 -10.77 -0.23 2.28
C TRP A 154 -10.38 -1.68 2.07
N THR A 155 -9.10 -1.88 1.75
CA THR A 155 -8.45 -3.20 1.70
C THR A 155 -7.18 -3.17 2.55
N PHE A 156 -6.83 -4.30 3.15
CA PHE A 156 -5.59 -4.48 3.88
C PHE A 156 -4.77 -5.60 3.25
N ARG A 157 -3.51 -5.32 2.92
CA ARG A 157 -2.66 -6.21 2.13
C ARG A 157 -1.19 -6.09 2.51
N LYS A 158 -0.39 -7.02 1.99
CA LYS A 158 1.07 -6.88 1.97
C LYS A 158 1.47 -5.74 1.04
N ALA A 159 2.53 -5.02 1.42
CA ALA A 159 3.15 -4.01 0.58
C ALA A 159 3.72 -4.62 -0.70
N THR A 160 3.69 -3.85 -1.79
CA THR A 160 4.32 -4.23 -3.05
C THR A 160 5.84 -4.12 -2.93
N GLN A 161 6.58 -4.70 -3.89
CA GLN A 161 8.03 -4.54 -3.94
C GLN A 161 8.42 -3.07 -4.04
N GLU A 162 7.73 -2.32 -4.90
CA GLU A 162 7.94 -0.88 -5.09
C GLU A 162 7.72 -0.09 -3.80
N GLU A 163 6.57 -0.24 -3.15
CA GLU A 163 6.28 0.43 -1.87
C GLU A 163 7.35 0.15 -0.81
N SER A 164 7.80 -1.11 -0.71
CA SER A 164 8.81 -1.53 0.26
C SER A 164 10.18 -0.89 -0.01
N ILE A 165 10.59 -0.84 -1.29
CA ILE A 165 11.87 -0.25 -1.68
C ILE A 165 11.82 1.27 -1.53
N VAL A 166 10.80 1.92 -2.08
CA VAL A 166 10.67 3.38 -2.04
C VAL A 166 10.59 3.90 -0.61
N LEU A 167 9.85 3.21 0.27
CA LEU A 167 9.80 3.54 1.68
C LEU A 167 11.18 3.45 2.35
N LYS A 168 11.97 2.41 2.04
CA LYS A 168 13.34 2.29 2.55
C LYS A 168 14.22 3.46 2.13
N PHE A 169 14.15 3.89 0.87
CA PHE A 169 14.87 5.07 0.39
C PHE A 169 14.42 6.36 1.10
N LYS A 170 13.10 6.52 1.33
CA LYS A 170 12.55 7.63 2.12
C LYS A 170 13.09 7.67 3.54
N GLN A 171 13.11 6.54 4.23
CA GLN A 171 13.55 6.44 5.62
C GLN A 171 15.05 6.70 5.78
N LEU A 172 15.86 6.26 4.81
CA LEU A 172 17.30 6.46 4.81
C LEU A 172 17.74 7.82 4.23
N ASN A 173 16.78 8.60 3.69
CA ASN A 173 17.04 9.84 2.97
C ASN A 173 18.10 9.68 1.85
N TRP A 174 18.01 8.57 1.12
CA TRP A 174 18.92 8.26 0.02
C TRP A 174 18.40 8.80 -1.31
N LYS A 175 19.33 9.08 -2.23
CA LYS A 175 18.96 9.39 -3.62
C LYS A 175 18.28 8.18 -4.24
N TYR A 176 17.16 8.43 -4.92
CA TYR A 176 16.34 7.39 -5.55
C TYR A 176 16.29 7.61 -7.05
N TYR A 177 16.66 6.57 -7.79
CA TYR A 177 16.52 6.47 -9.24
C TYR A 177 15.88 5.11 -9.52
N SER A 178 14.69 5.11 -10.12
CA SER A 178 13.92 3.88 -10.42
C SER A 178 14.69 2.93 -11.32
N ASP A 179 15.47 3.49 -12.24
CA ASP A 179 16.20 2.75 -13.29
C ASP A 179 17.43 2.02 -12.73
N ASP A 180 17.94 2.47 -11.57
CA ASP A 180 19.06 1.84 -10.87
C ASP A 180 18.59 0.63 -10.02
N ILE A 181 17.29 0.44 -9.86
CA ILE A 181 16.72 -0.63 -9.04
C ILE A 181 16.46 -1.86 -9.92
N LYS A 182 17.01 -3.00 -9.49
CA LYS A 182 16.71 -4.29 -10.10
C LYS A 182 15.34 -4.81 -9.63
N TRP A 183 14.30 -4.46 -10.37
CA TRP A 183 12.93 -4.91 -10.12
C TRP A 183 12.76 -6.41 -10.38
N ASP A 184 12.00 -7.08 -9.51
CA ASP A 184 11.67 -8.49 -9.66
C ASP A 184 10.43 -8.61 -10.54
N SER A 185 10.63 -9.02 -11.80
CA SER A 185 9.54 -9.16 -12.79
C SER A 185 8.41 -10.11 -12.37
N THR A 186 8.64 -10.97 -11.37
CA THR A 186 7.60 -11.85 -10.80
C THR A 186 6.75 -11.14 -9.74
N LYS A 187 7.18 -9.97 -9.26
CA LYS A 187 6.54 -9.18 -8.19
C LYS A 187 6.15 -7.78 -8.63
N THR A 188 6.59 -7.34 -9.80
CA THR A 188 6.30 -6.03 -10.37
C THR A 188 6.08 -6.18 -11.87
N ARG A 189 4.94 -5.68 -12.34
CA ARG A 189 4.58 -5.63 -13.75
C ARG A 189 4.82 -4.24 -14.30
N PHE A 190 5.58 -4.12 -15.37
CA PHE A 190 5.72 -2.86 -16.10
C PHE A 190 4.63 -2.78 -17.16
N PRO A 191 3.80 -1.72 -17.19
CA PRO A 191 2.84 -1.55 -18.26
C PRO A 191 3.58 -1.33 -19.59
N PRO A 192 3.05 -1.85 -20.72
CA PRO A 192 3.60 -1.57 -22.04
C PRO A 192 3.56 -0.07 -22.33
N THR A 193 4.51 0.43 -23.12
CA THR A 193 4.48 1.83 -23.55
C THR A 193 3.32 2.04 -24.52
N ILE A 194 2.78 3.28 -24.61
CA ILE A 194 1.69 3.59 -25.55
C ILE A 194 2.09 3.23 -26.99
N ASP A 195 3.37 3.44 -27.34
CA ASP A 195 3.91 3.13 -28.66
C ASP A 195 3.89 1.61 -28.96
N ASP A 196 4.04 0.76 -27.94
CA ASP A 196 3.92 -0.70 -28.09
C ASP A 196 2.46 -1.15 -28.28
N MET A 197 1.50 -0.34 -27.82
CA MET A 197 0.07 -0.66 -27.86
C MET A 197 -0.59 -0.25 -29.18
N ILE A 198 -0.08 0.78 -29.86
CA ILE A 198 -0.65 1.29 -31.11
C ILE A 198 0.04 0.62 -32.31
N LYS A 199 -0.52 -0.48 -32.79
CA LYS A 199 -0.14 -1.03 -34.11
C LYS A 199 -0.94 -0.31 -35.20
N PHE A 200 -0.32 0.67 -35.85
CA PHE A 200 -0.88 1.26 -37.06
C PHE A 200 -0.87 0.21 -38.19
N THR A 201 -2.02 -0.41 -38.45
CA THR A 201 -2.25 -1.11 -39.71
C THR A 201 -2.62 -0.10 -40.79
N LEU A 202 -1.78 0.00 -41.82
CA LEU A 202 -2.11 0.77 -43.02
C LEU A 202 -3.40 0.23 -43.66
N PRO A 203 -4.27 1.11 -44.20
CA PRO A 203 -5.43 0.66 -44.96
C PRO A 203 -4.96 -0.21 -46.12
N LYS A 204 -5.60 -1.37 -46.31
CA LYS A 204 -5.37 -2.18 -47.51
C LYS A 204 -5.84 -1.36 -48.71
N VAL A 205 -4.91 -0.91 -49.54
CA VAL A 205 -5.22 -0.39 -50.87
C VAL A 205 -5.90 -1.53 -51.61
N LYS A 206 -7.16 -1.32 -52.01
CA LYS A 206 -7.80 -2.23 -52.97
C LYS A 206 -7.21 -1.86 -54.33
N ASP A 207 -6.49 -2.79 -54.94
CA ASP A 207 -6.15 -2.67 -56.35
C ASP A 207 -7.46 -2.73 -57.14
N GLU A 208 -7.79 -1.65 -57.86
CA GLU A 208 -8.92 -1.55 -58.80
C GLU A 208 -8.58 -2.20 -60.15
#